data_AF-A0A522F3H0-F1
#
_entry.id   AF-A0A522F3H0-F1
#
_cell.length_a   1.000
_cell.length_b   1.000
_cell.length_c   1.000
_cell.angle_alpha   90.00
_cell.angle_beta   90.00
_cell.angle_gamma   90.00
#
_symmetry.space_group_name_H-M   'P 1'
#
loop_
_entity.id
_entity.type
_entity.pdbx_description
1 polymer ?
#
loop_
_entity_poly.entity_id
_entity_poly.type
_entity_poly.pdbx_seq_one_letter_code
_entity_poly.pdbx_strand_id
1 'polypeptide(L)'
;MGKLLIFLKYVFYVYSSDVKENRRHVHVTDKKRDIERICKFWIEPKIELHENIRFSEKELNEIEKLVRTNIKTLNEQLDVFYTQKTVKSINKNE
;
A
#
# COMPACT_ATOMS: atom_id res chain seq x y z
N MET A 1 -3.10 11.65 4.60
CA MET A 1 -2.64 10.26 4.35
C MET A 1 -3.81 9.33 4.63
N GLY A 2 -4.28 8.60 3.62
CA GLY A 2 -5.37 7.62 3.79
C GLY A 2 -4.78 6.24 4.03
N LYS A 3 -5.02 5.65 5.21
CA LYS A 3 -4.63 4.27 5.51
C LYS A 3 -5.66 3.34 4.86
N LEU A 4 -5.23 2.54 3.89
CA LEU A 4 -6.09 1.71 3.05
C LEU A 4 -6.30 0.32 3.67
N LEU A 5 -5.21 -0.31 4.09
CA LEU A 5 -5.21 -1.67 4.61
C LEU A 5 -4.10 -1.81 5.66
N ILE A 6 -4.40 -2.50 6.76
CA ILE A 6 -3.42 -2.88 7.77
C ILE A 6 -3.43 -4.40 7.84
N PHE A 7 -2.28 -5.01 7.56
CA PHE A 7 -2.13 -6.46 7.51
C PHE A 7 -0.94 -6.88 8.36
N LEU A 8 -1.20 -7.53 9.50
CA LEU A 8 -0.18 -7.94 10.48
C LEU A 8 0.75 -6.79 10.90
N LYS A 9 1.97 -6.77 10.34
CA LYS A 9 3.01 -5.76 10.60
C LYS A 9 3.11 -4.71 9.50
N TYR A 10 2.44 -4.87 8.37
CA TYR A 10 2.50 -3.92 7.25
C TYR A 10 1.28 -3.01 7.23
N VAL A 11 1.52 -1.73 6.95
CA VAL A 11 0.48 -0.71 6.77
C VAL A 11 0.55 -0.22 5.34
N PHE A 12 -0.53 -0.42 4.60
CA PHE A 12 -0.72 0.06 3.24
C PHE A 12 -1.49 1.39 3.28
N TYR A 13 -0.96 2.39 2.59
CA TYR A 13 -1.53 3.73 2.59
C TYR A 13 -1.23 4.47 1.28
N VAL A 14 -1.90 5.59 1.08
CA VAL A 14 -1.69 6.50 -0.06
C VAL A 14 -1.64 7.95 0.44
N TYR A 15 -0.79 8.78 -0.17
CA TYR A 15 -0.76 10.20 0.15
C TYR A 15 -1.82 10.96 -0.64
N SER A 16 -2.34 12.05 -0.07
CA SER A 16 -3.29 12.92 -0.77
C SER A 16 -2.65 13.64 -1.97
N SER A 17 -1.33 13.85 -1.91
CA SER A 17 -0.56 14.40 -3.02
C SER A 17 -0.49 13.45 -4.22
N ASP A 18 -0.55 12.14 -3.98
CA ASP A 18 -0.49 11.09 -5.00
C ASP A 18 -1.74 11.05 -5.88
N VAL A 19 -2.82 11.73 -5.49
CA VAL A 19 -4.08 11.76 -6.26
C VAL A 19 -3.89 12.36 -7.66
N LYS A 20 -2.81 13.14 -7.87
CA LYS A 20 -2.44 13.73 -9.15
C LYS A 20 -1.55 12.82 -10.01
N GLU A 21 -1.07 11.69 -9.49
CA GLU A 21 -0.30 10.74 -10.28
C GLU A 21 -1.24 9.95 -11.21
N ASN A 22 -0.87 9.85 -12.49
CA ASN A 22 -1.66 9.15 -13.51
C ASN A 22 -1.71 7.62 -13.32
N ARG A 23 -1.03 7.08 -12.32
CA ARG A 23 -0.87 5.64 -12.10
C ARG A 23 -1.20 5.25 -10.66
N ARG A 24 -2.06 4.25 -10.50
CA ARG A 24 -2.48 3.75 -9.17
C ARG A 24 -1.31 3.09 -8.45
N HIS A 25 -1.10 3.47 -7.20
CA HIS A 25 -0.05 2.90 -6.37
C HIS A 25 -0.42 2.89 -4.89
N VAL A 26 0.36 2.15 -4.12
CA VAL A 26 0.28 2.09 -2.66
C VAL A 26 1.67 2.19 -2.07
N HIS A 27 1.74 2.84 -0.92
CA HIS A 27 2.91 2.88 -0.06
C HIS A 27 2.71 1.85 1.05
N VAL A 28 3.79 1.19 1.44
CA VAL A 28 3.78 0.16 2.49
C VAL A 28 4.87 0.48 3.50
N THR A 29 4.51 0.50 4.78
CA THR A 29 5.44 0.68 5.90
C THR A 29 5.32 -0.44 6.93
N ASP A 30 6.38 -0.68 7.69
CA ASP A 30 6.39 -1.61 8.82
C ASP A 30 5.93 -0.88 10.09
N LYS A 31 4.87 -1.38 10.73
CA LYS A 31 4.27 -0.81 11.95
C LYS A 31 5.14 -0.99 13.19
N LYS A 32 6.02 -1.98 13.22
CA LYS A 32 6.62 -2.53 14.45
C LYS A 32 8.11 -2.19 14.64
N ARG A 33 8.76 -1.49 13.70
CA ARG A 33 10.20 -1.25 13.76
C ARG A 33 10.51 0.21 14.09
N ASP A 34 11.53 0.43 14.94
CA ASP A 34 12.08 1.75 15.28
C ASP A 34 12.60 2.55 14.08
N ILE A 35 12.92 1.86 12.99
CA ILE A 35 13.47 2.44 11.78
C ILE A 35 12.34 2.50 10.74
N GLU A 36 12.08 3.69 10.20
CA GLU A 36 11.16 3.87 9.09
C GLU A 36 11.62 3.07 7.87
N ARG A 37 10.79 2.11 7.46
CA ARG A 37 10.94 1.32 6.24
C ARG A 37 9.74 1.59 5.37
N ILE A 38 9.98 1.95 4.12
CA ILE A 38 8.91 2.35 3.20
C ILE A 38 9.20 1.73 1.84
N CYS A 39 8.18 1.19 1.20
CA CYS A 39 8.26 0.84 -0.21
C CYS A 39 7.00 1.31 -0.93
N LYS A 40 7.14 1.60 -2.23
CA LYS A 40 6.07 2.01 -3.12
C LYS A 40 5.88 0.95 -4.19
N PHE A 41 4.64 0.50 -4.35
CA PHE A 41 4.24 -0.43 -5.40
C PHE A 41 3.23 0.24 -6.33
N TRP A 42 3.49 0.18 -7.63
CA TRP A 42 2.44 0.39 -8.63
C TRP A 42 1.47 -0.78 -8.59
N ILE A 43 0.18 -0.50 -8.77
CA ILE A 43 -0.88 -1.51 -8.81
C ILE A 43 -1.37 -1.75 -10.24
N GLU A 44 -1.58 -0.68 -10.99
CA GLU A 44 -2.02 -0.75 -12.39
C GLU A 44 -0.99 -0.12 -13.33
N PRO A 45 -0.82 -0.60 -14.57
CA PRO A 45 -1.51 -1.75 -15.18
C PRO A 45 -1.00 -3.12 -14.70
N LYS A 46 0.12 -3.14 -13.96
CA LYS A 46 0.70 -4.34 -13.35
C LYS A 46 1.38 -3.97 -12.04
N ILE A 47 1.47 -4.96 -11.15
CA ILE A 47 2.11 -4.81 -9.84
C ILE A 47 3.62 -4.78 -10.02
N GLU A 48 4.24 -3.65 -9.66
CA GLU A 48 5.67 -3.42 -9.78
C GLU A 48 6.20 -2.62 -8.59
N LEU A 49 7.35 -3.04 -8.07
CA LEU A 49 8.09 -2.25 -7.10
C LEU A 49 8.65 -0.99 -7.79
N HIS A 50 8.29 0.18 -7.28
CA HIS A 50 8.82 1.46 -7.75
C HIS A 50 9.98 1.95 -6.88
N GLU A 51 9.79 1.88 -5.57
CA GLU A 51 10.75 2.40 -4.61
C GLU A 51 10.84 1.46 -3.41
N ASN A 52 12.06 1.23 -2.93
CA ASN A 52 12.32 0.45 -1.74
C ASN A 52 13.33 1.18 -0.84
N ILE A 53 12.88 1.49 0.37
CA ILE A 53 13.70 2.03 1.44
C ILE A 53 13.74 0.99 2.56
N ARG A 54 14.90 0.33 2.68
CA ARG A 54 15.27 -0.57 3.80
C ARG A 54 14.46 -1.86 3.96
N PHE A 55 13.64 -2.27 2.99
CA PHE A 55 13.11 -3.64 2.95
C PHE A 55 14.10 -4.58 2.24
N SER A 56 14.25 -5.78 2.78
CA SER A 56 15.01 -6.86 2.12
C SER A 56 14.18 -7.48 0.99
N GLU A 57 14.83 -8.11 0.01
CA GLU A 57 14.14 -8.80 -1.11
C GLU A 57 13.11 -9.84 -0.63
N LYS A 58 13.40 -10.55 0.46
CA LYS A 58 12.45 -11.48 1.08
C LYS A 58 11.19 -10.77 1.59
N GLU A 59 11.33 -9.60 2.22
CA GLU A 59 10.19 -8.81 2.70
C GLU A 59 9.43 -8.20 1.52
N LEU A 60 10.13 -7.72 0.50
CA LEU A 60 9.49 -7.20 -0.73
C LEU A 60 8.65 -8.27 -1.42
N ASN A 61 9.16 -9.51 -1.55
CA ASN A 61 8.40 -10.62 -2.11
C ASN A 61 7.16 -10.97 -1.27
N GLU A 62 7.25 -10.86 0.06
CA GLU A 62 6.11 -11.06 0.96
C GLU A 62 5.06 -9.95 0.78
N ILE A 63 5.50 -8.69 0.76
CA ILE A 63 4.65 -7.52 0.54
C ILE A 63 3.98 -7.61 -0.84
N GLU A 64 4.72 -7.98 -1.89
CA GLU A 64 4.17 -8.12 -3.24
C GLU A 64 3.08 -9.19 -3.28
N LYS A 65 3.28 -10.34 -2.61
CA LYS A 65 2.23 -11.36 -2.46
C LYS A 65 1.00 -10.81 -1.74
N LEU A 66 1.18 -10.02 -0.67
CA LEU A 66 0.08 -9.38 0.03
C LEU A 66 -0.68 -8.37 -0.86
N VAL A 67 0.04 -7.58 -1.67
CA VAL A 67 -0.56 -6.67 -2.65
C VAL A 67 -1.37 -7.47 -3.66
N ARG A 68 -0.82 -8.55 -4.22
CA ARG A 68 -1.49 -9.43 -5.19
C ARG A 68 -2.76 -10.06 -4.61
N THR A 69 -2.68 -10.63 -3.41
CA THR A 69 -3.83 -11.27 -2.75
C THR A 69 -4.93 -10.27 -2.40
N ASN A 70 -4.57 -9.03 -2.04
CA ASN A 70 -5.52 -8.00 -1.62
C ASN A 70 -5.80 -6.96 -2.71
N ILE A 71 -5.46 -7.24 -3.98
CA ILE A 71 -5.49 -6.26 -5.07
C ILE A 71 -6.87 -5.67 -5.29
N LYS A 72 -7.91 -6.50 -5.16
CA LYS A 72 -9.31 -6.06 -5.28
C LYS A 72 -9.66 -5.04 -4.20
N THR A 73 -9.38 -5.37 -2.94
CA THR A 73 -9.65 -4.48 -1.80
C THR A 73 -8.83 -3.19 -1.90
N LEU A 74 -7.56 -3.27 -2.31
CA LEU A 74 -6.73 -2.08 -2.50
C LEU A 74 -7.30 -1.17 -3.59
N ASN A 75 -7.72 -1.73 -4.73
CA ASN A 75 -8.36 -0.96 -5.79
C ASN A 75 -9.68 -0.33 -5.34
N GLU A 76 -10.54 -1.06 -4.62
CA GLU A 76 -11.79 -0.51 -4.07
C GLU A 76 -11.53 0.67 -3.12
N GLN A 77 -10.53 0.55 -2.23
CA GLN A 77 -10.16 1.64 -1.32
C GLN A 77 -9.52 2.82 -2.07
N LEU A 78 -8.74 2.56 -3.12
CA LEU A 78 -8.20 3.60 -4.00
C LEU A 78 -9.31 4.32 -4.77
N ASP A 79 -10.29 3.63 -5.33
CA ASP A 79 -11.45 4.25 -5.99
C ASP A 79 -12.21 5.18 -5.02
N VAL A 80 -12.41 4.77 -3.77
CA VAL A 80 -12.99 5.64 -2.72
C VAL A 80 -12.09 6.86 -2.47
N PHE A 81 -10.76 6.68 -2.46
CA PHE A 81 -9.81 7.77 -2.27
C PHE A 81 -9.85 8.79 -3.42
N TYR A 82 -9.78 8.33 -4.67
CA TYR A 82 -9.80 9.18 -5.87
C TYR A 82 -11.15 9.89 -6.05
N THR A 83 -12.25 9.30 -5.56
CA THR A 83 -13.58 9.95 -5.54
C THR A 83 -13.76 10.96 -4.39
N GLN A 84 -12.65 11.39 -3.76
CA GLN A 84 -12.59 12.38 -2.67
C GLN A 84 -13.43 12.01 -1.43
N LYS A 85 -13.70 10.72 -1.22
CA LYS A 85 -14.36 10.24 0.00
C LYS A 85 -13.32 9.84 1.04
N THR A 86 -13.65 10.00 2.31
CA THR A 86 -12.80 9.55 3.43
C THR A 86 -12.64 8.03 3.38
N VAL A 87 -11.41 7.56 3.21
CA VAL A 87 -11.10 6.13 3.20
C VAL A 87 -11.01 5.61 4.64
N LYS A 88 -11.69 4.50 4.94
CA LYS A 88 -11.64 3.85 6.25
C LYS A 88 -10.59 2.75 6.24
N SER A 89 -9.75 2.70 7.26
CA SER A 89 -8.74 1.65 7.38
C SER A 89 -9.37 0.29 7.62
N ILE A 90 -9.01 -0.69 6.80
CA ILE A 90 -9.39 -2.09 6.99
C ILE A 90 -8.26 -2.80 7.74
N ASN A 91 -8.56 -3.35 8.93
CA ASN A 91 -7.63 -4.22 9.65
C ASN A 91 -7.94 -5.68 9.31
N LYS A 92 -7.01 -6.37 8.66
CA LYS A 92 -7.06 -7.83 8.50
C LYS A 92 -6.10 -8.45 9.51
N ASN A 93 -6.70 -9.01 10.57
CA ASN A 93 -6.04 -9.91 11.50
C ASN A 93 -6.47 -11.31 11.07
N GLU A 94 -5.78 -11.92 10.11
CA GLU A 94 -5.86 -13.38 9.95
C GLU A 94 -5.08 -14.05 11.07
#